data_AF-A0A3A8H7G4-F1
#
_entry.id   AF-A0A3A8H7G4-F1
#
_cell.length_a   1.000
_cell.length_b   1.000
_cell.length_c   1.000
_cell.angle_alpha   90.00
_cell.angle_beta   90.00
_cell.angle_gamma   90.00
#
_symmetry.space_group_name_H-M   'P 1'
#
loop_
_entity.id
_entity.type
_entity.pdbx_description
1 polymer ?
#
loop_
_entity_poly.entity_id
_entity_poly.type
_entity_poly.pdbx_seq_one_letter_code
_entity_poly.pdbx_strand_id
1 'polypeptide(L)'
;MSAPNPIVGLGGRTDHIATVPHLDPARLQLSPEEGSVLALVGRVERIDAVLSRSSLGEARTIAVLLALRAKGAIVPARVVQRAPPVAPVVDAALSEEVDLEPDQKRDIIEMERSLEKMDHHAVLGVARGASPQEVKQAYYNASRRFHPDRYFGKNLGSFRARLERIFKRLTDAH
;
A
#
# COMPACT_ATOMS: atom_id res chain seq x y z
N MET A 1 -19.76 13.77 10.73
CA MET A 1 -18.72 12.72 10.83
C MET A 1 -18.80 12.15 12.23
N SER A 2 -19.51 11.03 12.43
CA SER A 2 -19.64 10.43 13.77
C SER A 2 -18.30 9.81 14.17
N ALA A 3 -17.77 10.22 15.32
CA ALA A 3 -16.54 9.64 15.86
C ALA A 3 -16.69 8.11 15.99
N PRO A 4 -15.67 7.31 15.61
CA PRO A 4 -15.73 5.87 15.78
C PRO A 4 -15.78 5.56 17.28
N ASN A 5 -16.93 5.10 17.76
CA ASN A 5 -17.11 4.74 19.16
C ASN A 5 -16.13 3.61 19.50
N PRO A 6 -15.16 3.82 20.42
CA PRO A 6 -14.17 2.82 20.75
C PRO A 6 -14.83 1.67 21.52
N ILE A 7 -14.46 0.44 21.15
CA ILE A 7 -14.86 -0.76 21.89
C ILE A 7 -13.79 -1.02 22.94
N VAL A 8 -14.17 -0.89 24.21
CA VAL A 8 -13.28 -1.09 25.36
C VAL A 8 -12.61 -2.46 25.26
N GLY A 9 -11.28 -2.48 25.21
CA GLY A 9 -10.50 -3.71 25.11
C GLY A 9 -10.22 -4.23 23.69
N LEU A 10 -10.83 -3.67 22.64
CA LEU A 10 -10.51 -4.04 21.24
C LEU A 10 -9.94 -2.87 20.42
N GLY A 11 -10.22 -1.63 20.82
CA GLY A 11 -9.82 -0.42 20.09
C GLY A 11 -11.00 0.19 19.32
N GLY A 12 -10.70 1.06 18.35
CA GLY A 12 -11.70 1.64 17.46
C GLY A 12 -12.26 0.61 16.48
N ARG A 13 -13.49 0.81 16.00
CA ARG A 13 -14.11 -0.10 15.02
C ARG A 13 -13.35 -0.20 13.70
N THR A 14 -12.54 0.80 13.37
CA THR A 14 -11.67 0.84 12.19
C THR A 14 -10.30 0.20 12.42
N ASP A 15 -9.99 -0.18 13.66
CA ASP A 15 -8.74 -0.87 13.98
C ASP A 15 -8.77 -2.31 13.44
N HIS A 16 -7.59 -2.85 13.19
CA HIS A 16 -7.45 -4.23 12.73
C HIS A 16 -7.11 -5.15 13.89
N ILE A 17 -7.57 -6.39 13.76
CA ILE A 17 -7.26 -7.50 14.66
C ILE A 17 -6.69 -8.64 13.82
N ALA A 18 -5.70 -9.34 14.35
CA ALA A 18 -5.08 -10.49 13.70
C ALA A 18 -5.18 -11.72 14.59
N THR A 19 -5.28 -12.88 13.96
CA THR A 19 -5.14 -14.16 14.67
C THR A 19 -3.68 -14.39 15.04
N VAL A 20 -3.44 -14.91 16.23
CA VAL A 20 -2.09 -15.29 16.65
C VAL A 20 -1.62 -16.48 15.81
N PRO A 21 -0.43 -16.41 15.17
CA PRO A 21 0.09 -17.49 14.34
C PRO A 21 0.44 -18.72 15.21
N HIS A 22 0.35 -19.92 14.60
CA HIS A 22 0.60 -21.20 15.28
C HIS A 22 -0.33 -21.48 16.47
N LEU A 23 -1.53 -20.90 16.44
CA LEU A 23 -2.59 -21.23 17.38
C LEU A 23 -2.90 -22.73 17.31
N ASP A 24 -2.94 -23.40 18.46
CA ASP A 24 -3.50 -24.74 18.57
C ASP A 24 -4.98 -24.62 18.98
N PRO A 25 -5.95 -24.80 18.06
CA PRO A 25 -7.36 -24.62 18.36
C PRO A 25 -7.86 -25.61 19.41
N ALA A 26 -7.24 -26.80 19.51
CA ALA A 26 -7.61 -27.83 20.47
C ALA A 26 -7.29 -27.41 21.92
N ARG A 27 -6.27 -26.57 22.12
CA ARG A 27 -5.88 -26.07 23.44
C ARG A 27 -6.77 -24.95 23.97
N LEU A 28 -7.45 -24.22 23.08
CA LEU A 28 -8.22 -23.03 23.43
C LEU A 28 -9.70 -23.29 23.74
N GLN A 29 -10.17 -24.52 23.52
CA GLN A 29 -11.55 -24.95 23.76
C GLN A 29 -12.54 -23.90 23.21
N LEU A 30 -12.40 -23.61 21.93
CA LEU A 30 -13.24 -22.60 21.27
C LEU A 30 -14.67 -23.13 21.13
N SER A 31 -15.64 -22.29 21.47
CA SER A 31 -17.04 -22.55 21.16
C SER A 31 -17.28 -22.48 19.65
N PRO A 32 -18.39 -23.04 19.13
CA PRO A 32 -18.74 -22.91 17.71
C PRO A 32 -18.82 -21.45 17.24
N GLU A 33 -19.27 -20.55 18.12
CA GLU A 33 -19.39 -19.11 17.85
C GLU A 33 -18.01 -18.45 17.82
N GLU A 34 -17.13 -18.80 18.75
CA GLU A 34 -15.74 -18.34 18.76
C GLU A 34 -14.98 -18.81 17.53
N GLY A 35 -15.14 -20.07 17.13
CA GLY A 35 -14.52 -20.61 15.92
C GLY A 35 -15.04 -19.91 14.65
N SER A 36 -16.34 -19.64 14.59
CA SER A 36 -16.95 -18.93 13.46
C SER A 36 -16.43 -17.49 13.34
N VAL A 37 -16.39 -16.75 14.45
CA VAL A 37 -15.86 -15.38 14.47
C VAL A 37 -14.36 -15.36 14.19
N LEU A 38 -13.59 -16.30 14.74
CA LEU A 38 -12.15 -16.41 14.47
C LEU A 38 -11.89 -16.68 12.97
N ALA A 39 -12.73 -17.48 12.32
CA ALA A 39 -12.64 -17.72 10.88
C ALA A 39 -12.93 -16.46 10.06
N LEU A 40 -13.82 -15.57 10.52
CA LEU A 40 -14.06 -14.28 9.89
C LEU A 40 -12.86 -13.33 10.02
N VAL A 41 -12.10 -13.40 11.11
CA VAL A 41 -10.85 -12.62 11.30
C VAL A 41 -9.77 -13.10 10.34
N GLY A 42 -9.72 -14.39 10.02
CA GLY A 42 -8.75 -14.94 9.07
C GLY A 42 -7.32 -14.74 9.54
N ARG A 43 -6.47 -14.08 8.75
CA ARG A 43 -5.10 -13.71 9.17
C ARG A 43 -5.08 -12.33 9.85
N VAL A 44 -5.78 -11.37 9.26
CA VAL A 44 -5.96 -10.01 9.77
C VAL A 44 -7.22 -9.42 9.13
N GLU A 45 -8.03 -8.71 9.92
CA GLU A 45 -9.28 -8.10 9.44
C GLU A 45 -9.63 -6.86 10.28
N ARG A 46 -10.48 -5.97 9.74
CA ARG A 46 -11.02 -4.82 10.48
C ARG A 46 -12.19 -5.22 11.37
N ILE A 47 -12.29 -4.60 12.55
CA ILE A 47 -13.36 -4.90 13.51
C ILE A 47 -14.75 -4.65 12.89
N ASP A 48 -14.96 -3.53 12.19
CA ASP A 48 -16.23 -3.24 11.52
C ASP A 48 -16.61 -4.26 10.43
N ALA A 49 -15.63 -4.78 9.70
CA ALA A 49 -15.82 -5.81 8.68
C ALA A 49 -16.21 -7.17 9.31
N VAL A 50 -15.62 -7.52 10.45
CA VAL A 50 -16.04 -8.72 11.21
C VAL A 50 -17.46 -8.56 11.74
N LEU A 51 -17.79 -7.38 12.27
CA LEU A 51 -19.13 -7.09 12.80
C LEU A 51 -20.21 -7.14 11.71
N SER A 52 -19.92 -6.66 10.51
CA SER A 52 -20.87 -6.67 9.39
C SER A 52 -21.06 -8.06 8.77
N ARG A 53 -20.03 -8.91 8.80
CA ARG A 53 -20.06 -10.27 8.23
C ARG A 53 -20.57 -11.34 9.20
N SER A 54 -20.58 -11.04 10.49
CA SER A 54 -21.06 -11.97 11.52
C SER A 54 -22.58 -12.04 11.55
N SER A 55 -23.13 -13.25 11.54
CA SER A 55 -24.56 -13.50 11.69
C SER A 55 -25.05 -13.38 13.14
N LEU A 56 -24.16 -13.22 14.12
CA LEU A 56 -24.48 -13.17 15.55
C LEU A 56 -25.04 -11.81 16.02
N GLY A 57 -24.99 -10.79 15.16
CA GLY A 57 -25.29 -9.40 15.51
C GLY A 57 -24.12 -8.71 16.23
N GLU A 58 -24.11 -7.38 16.24
CA GLU A 58 -22.93 -6.61 16.67
C GLU A 58 -22.53 -6.88 18.12
N ALA A 59 -23.45 -6.69 19.08
CA ALA A 59 -23.14 -6.82 20.50
C ALA A 59 -22.58 -8.20 20.86
N ARG A 60 -23.15 -9.25 20.27
CA ARG A 60 -22.72 -10.63 20.50
C ARG A 60 -21.37 -10.91 19.84
N THR A 61 -21.14 -10.40 18.64
CA THR A 61 -19.85 -10.51 17.96
C THR A 61 -18.74 -9.79 18.72
N ILE A 62 -19.03 -8.61 19.28
CA ILE A 62 -18.09 -7.88 20.15
C ILE A 62 -17.71 -8.72 21.36
N ALA A 63 -18.70 -9.34 22.03
CA ALA A 63 -18.45 -10.20 23.18
C ALA A 63 -17.55 -11.39 22.82
N VAL A 64 -17.78 -12.03 21.66
CA VAL A 64 -16.95 -13.13 21.16
C VAL A 64 -15.52 -12.66 20.84
N LEU A 65 -15.36 -11.50 20.20
CA LEU A 65 -14.03 -10.92 19.94
C LEU A 65 -13.26 -10.63 21.25
N LEU A 66 -13.94 -10.13 22.28
CA LEU A 66 -13.34 -9.90 23.59
C LEU A 66 -12.90 -11.22 24.25
N ALA A 67 -13.73 -12.27 24.16
CA ALA A 67 -13.39 -13.60 24.67
C ALA A 67 -12.18 -14.20 23.92
N LEU A 68 -12.16 -14.11 22.59
CA LEU A 68 -11.02 -14.53 21.76
C LEU A 68 -9.74 -13.78 22.13
N ARG A 69 -9.83 -12.48 22.42
CA ARG A 69 -8.68 -11.68 22.86
C ARG A 69 -8.19 -12.13 24.25
N ALA A 70 -9.11 -12.37 25.19
CA ALA A 70 -8.77 -12.86 26.52
C ALA A 70 -8.11 -14.26 26.48
N LYS A 71 -8.53 -15.11 25.54
CA LYS A 71 -7.93 -16.42 25.25
C LYS A 71 -6.61 -16.34 24.48
N GLY A 72 -6.17 -15.14 24.08
CA GLY A 72 -4.96 -14.95 23.27
C GLY A 72 -5.07 -15.46 21.83
N ALA A 73 -6.29 -15.68 21.33
CA ALA A 73 -6.52 -16.13 19.96
C ALA A 73 -6.36 -14.99 18.94
N ILE A 74 -6.64 -13.76 19.37
CA ILE A 74 -6.50 -12.55 18.54
C ILE A 74 -5.73 -11.47 19.28
N VAL A 75 -5.04 -10.63 18.51
CA VAL A 75 -4.28 -9.47 18.98
C VAL A 75 -4.60 -8.24 18.14
N PRO A 76 -4.48 -7.02 18.70
CA PRO A 76 -4.53 -5.80 17.90
C PRO A 76 -3.43 -5.83 16.84
N ALA A 77 -3.80 -5.57 15.59
CA ALA A 77 -2.89 -5.54 14.47
C ALA A 77 -2.80 -4.11 13.96
N ARG A 78 -1.58 -3.55 13.92
CA ARG A 78 -1.32 -2.36 13.11
C ARG A 78 -1.04 -2.84 11.69
N VAL A 79 -2.08 -2.92 10.87
CA VAL A 79 -1.90 -3.03 9.43
C VAL A 79 -1.35 -1.68 8.98
N VAL A 80 -0.04 -1.60 8.76
CA VAL A 80 0.52 -0.54 7.95
C VAL A 80 -0.15 -0.73 6.59
N GLN A 81 -1.12 0.12 6.26
CA GLN A 81 -1.71 0.13 4.92
C GLN A 81 -0.56 0.37 3.96
N ARG A 82 -0.05 -0.71 3.38
CA ARG A 82 0.70 -0.63 2.14
C ARG A 82 -0.37 -0.28 1.12
N ALA A 83 -0.50 1.01 0.85
CA ALA A 83 -1.48 1.53 -0.09
C ALA A 83 -1.45 0.66 -1.35
N PRO A 84 -2.61 0.20 -1.85
CA PRO A 84 -2.66 -0.43 -3.16
C PRO A 84 -2.05 0.54 -4.19
N PRO A 85 -1.43 0.07 -5.28
CA PRO A 85 -1.12 0.94 -6.40
C PRO A 85 -2.46 1.31 -7.06
N VAL A 86 -3.15 2.31 -6.50
CA VAL A 86 -4.46 2.77 -6.98
C VAL A 86 -4.22 3.78 -8.08
N ALA A 87 -4.63 3.47 -9.32
CA ALA A 87 -5.00 4.52 -10.26
C ALA A 87 -6.33 5.12 -9.76
N PRO A 88 -6.26 6.27 -9.07
CA PRO A 88 -6.73 7.56 -9.59
C PRO A 88 -5.84 8.73 -9.12
N VAL A 89 -4.51 8.55 -9.08
CA VAL A 89 -3.55 9.57 -8.60
C VAL A 89 -3.25 10.68 -9.63
N VAL A 90 -3.83 10.64 -10.84
CA VAL A 90 -3.52 11.65 -11.87
C VAL A 90 -4.11 12.99 -11.50
N ASP A 91 -5.41 13.09 -11.27
CA ASP A 91 -6.05 14.36 -10.89
C ASP A 91 -5.45 14.93 -9.60
N ALA A 92 -5.29 14.10 -8.57
CA ALA A 92 -4.74 14.55 -7.29
C ALA A 92 -3.27 15.02 -7.40
N ALA A 93 -2.42 14.34 -8.17
CA ALA A 93 -1.02 14.75 -8.33
C ALA A 93 -0.85 15.94 -9.29
N LEU A 94 -1.69 16.04 -10.33
CA LEU A 94 -1.71 17.23 -11.19
C LEU A 94 -2.15 18.47 -10.41
N SER A 95 -3.10 18.32 -9.48
CA SER A 95 -3.56 19.38 -8.58
C SER A 95 -2.62 19.71 -7.42
N GLU A 96 -1.52 18.96 -7.23
CA GLU A 96 -0.57 19.21 -6.14
C GLU A 96 0.21 20.51 -6.39
N GLU A 97 0.23 21.42 -5.42
CA GLU A 97 1.00 22.68 -5.50
C GLU A 97 2.49 22.39 -5.23
N VAL A 98 3.24 22.20 -6.31
CA VAL A 98 4.68 21.93 -6.34
C VAL A 98 5.35 22.80 -7.40
N ASP A 99 6.67 23.00 -7.27
CA ASP A 99 7.49 23.83 -8.16
C ASP A 99 7.86 23.11 -9.48
N LEU A 100 6.87 22.45 -10.08
CA LEU A 100 6.95 21.75 -11.36
C LEU A 100 5.90 22.29 -12.32
N GLU A 101 6.30 22.48 -13.57
CA GLU A 101 5.37 22.85 -14.63
C GLU A 101 4.34 21.73 -14.87
N PRO A 102 3.10 22.04 -15.26
CA PRO A 102 2.06 21.04 -15.52
C PRO A 102 2.52 19.93 -16.49
N ASP A 103 3.25 20.28 -17.54
CA ASP A 103 3.77 19.30 -18.50
C ASP A 103 4.84 18.38 -17.87
N GLN A 104 5.68 18.91 -16.99
CA GLN A 104 6.66 18.09 -16.25
C GLN A 104 5.97 17.10 -15.31
N LYS A 105 4.88 17.53 -14.65
CA LYS A 105 4.08 16.63 -13.80
C LYS A 105 3.51 15.49 -14.65
N ARG A 106 2.95 15.79 -15.82
CA ARG A 106 2.38 14.79 -16.74
C ARG A 106 3.43 13.79 -17.19
N ASP A 107 4.58 14.27 -17.66
CA ASP A 107 5.69 13.43 -18.10
C ASP A 107 6.16 12.46 -17.01
N ILE A 108 6.32 12.93 -15.77
CA ILE A 108 6.75 12.09 -14.63
C ILE A 108 5.70 11.03 -14.32
N ILE A 109 4.41 11.41 -14.30
CA ILE A 109 3.31 10.48 -13.99
C ILE A 109 3.16 9.42 -15.08
N GLU A 110 3.24 9.80 -16.35
CA GLU A 110 3.14 8.87 -17.48
C GLU A 110 4.32 7.91 -17.50
N MET A 111 5.55 8.41 -17.34
CA MET A 111 6.75 7.58 -17.29
C MET A 111 6.70 6.59 -16.14
N GLU A 112 6.32 7.02 -14.93
CA GLU A 112 6.19 6.13 -13.77
C GLU A 112 5.20 4.99 -14.04
N ARG A 113 4.04 5.30 -14.61
CA ARG A 113 3.00 4.30 -14.92
C ARG A 113 3.45 3.29 -15.96
N SER A 114 4.28 3.71 -16.90
CA SER A 114 4.77 2.81 -17.93
C SER A 114 5.90 1.88 -17.45
N LEU A 115 6.58 2.19 -16.33
CA LEU A 115 7.72 1.40 -15.84
C LEU A 115 7.38 -0.08 -15.59
N GLU A 116 6.16 -0.39 -15.12
CA GLU A 116 5.75 -1.77 -14.83
C GLU A 116 5.49 -2.60 -16.10
N LYS A 117 5.22 -1.94 -17.23
CA LYS A 117 4.88 -2.58 -18.51
C LYS A 117 6.03 -2.58 -19.51
N MET A 118 7.05 -1.74 -19.29
CA MET A 118 8.19 -1.57 -20.18
C MET A 118 9.34 -2.53 -19.84
N ASP A 119 9.94 -3.10 -20.88
CA ASP A 119 11.22 -3.80 -20.78
C ASP A 119 12.39 -2.80 -20.65
N HIS A 120 13.61 -3.28 -20.37
CA HIS A 120 14.77 -2.42 -20.13
C HIS A 120 15.09 -1.51 -21.31
N HIS A 121 14.92 -2.00 -22.54
CA HIS A 121 15.15 -1.21 -23.75
C HIS A 121 14.10 -0.10 -23.91
N ALA A 122 12.82 -0.41 -23.67
CA ALA A 122 11.72 0.54 -23.73
C ALA A 122 11.83 1.62 -22.63
N VAL A 123 12.26 1.25 -21.43
CA VAL A 123 12.53 2.21 -20.33
C VAL A 123 13.61 3.23 -20.72
N LEU A 124 14.65 2.79 -21.42
CA LEU A 124 15.71 3.66 -21.94
C LEU A 124 15.33 4.38 -23.24
N GLY A 125 14.21 4.00 -23.88
CA GLY A 125 13.80 4.54 -25.17
C GLY A 125 14.66 4.07 -26.35
N VAL A 126 15.26 2.88 -26.25
CA VAL A 126 16.10 2.27 -27.29
C VAL A 126 15.44 1.02 -27.90
N ALA A 127 15.84 0.67 -29.11
CA ALA A 127 15.36 -0.55 -29.77
C ALA A 127 15.91 -1.81 -29.09
N ARG A 128 15.16 -2.92 -29.18
CA ARG A 128 15.65 -4.24 -28.80
C ARG A 128 16.83 -4.61 -29.72
N GLY A 129 18.02 -4.76 -29.14
CA GLY A 129 19.26 -4.96 -29.89
C GLY A 129 20.14 -3.72 -30.05
N ALA A 130 19.81 -2.61 -29.39
CA ALA A 130 20.68 -1.44 -29.33
C ALA A 130 22.08 -1.79 -28.80
N SER A 131 23.11 -1.17 -29.38
CA SER A 131 24.49 -1.36 -28.96
C SER A 131 24.72 -0.87 -27.52
N PRO A 132 25.75 -1.37 -26.83
CA PRO A 132 26.09 -0.88 -25.49
C PRO A 132 26.35 0.64 -25.43
N GLN A 133 26.83 1.23 -26.53
CA GLN A 133 27.05 2.67 -26.63
C GLN A 133 25.73 3.44 -26.69
N GLU A 134 24.74 2.94 -27.44
CA GLU A 134 23.40 3.54 -27.51
C GLU A 134 22.65 3.42 -26.18
N VAL A 135 22.74 2.26 -25.51
CA VAL A 135 22.17 2.07 -24.17
C VAL A 135 22.77 3.06 -23.17
N LYS A 136 24.10 3.20 -23.15
CA LYS A 136 24.79 4.15 -22.26
C LYS A 136 24.39 5.60 -22.55
N GLN A 137 24.29 5.98 -23.81
CA GLN A 137 23.87 7.33 -24.20
C GLN A 137 22.42 7.61 -23.81
N ALA A 138 21.54 6.63 -24.01
CA ALA A 138 20.13 6.71 -23.64
C ALA A 138 19.94 6.82 -22.13
N TYR A 139 20.65 5.99 -21.35
CA TYR A 139 20.69 6.09 -19.90
C TYR A 139 21.18 7.47 -19.44
N TYR A 140 22.26 8.01 -20.02
CA TYR A 140 22.76 9.34 -19.66
C TYR A 140 21.73 10.45 -19.95
N ASN A 141 21.02 10.37 -21.08
CA ASN A 141 19.99 11.34 -21.42
C ASN A 141 18.77 11.25 -20.49
N ALA A 142 18.29 10.02 -20.23
CA ALA A 142 17.14 9.78 -19.37
C ALA A 142 17.43 10.11 -17.89
N SER A 143 18.58 9.71 -17.39
CA SER A 143 19.04 10.04 -16.03
C SER A 143 19.07 11.55 -15.82
N ARG A 144 19.61 12.35 -16.76
CA ARG A 144 19.60 13.82 -16.65
C ARG A 144 18.19 14.42 -16.64
N ARG A 145 17.22 13.81 -17.32
CA ARG A 145 15.82 14.27 -17.36
C ARG A 145 15.08 13.97 -16.06
N PHE A 146 15.30 12.78 -15.49
CA PHE A 146 14.55 12.28 -14.34
C PHE A 146 15.36 12.27 -13.01
N HIS A 147 16.56 12.85 -12.98
CA HIS A 147 17.36 12.93 -11.75
C HIS A 147 16.67 13.82 -10.70
N PRO A 148 16.49 13.38 -9.45
CA PRO A 148 15.90 14.20 -8.41
C PRO A 148 16.72 15.48 -8.11
N ASP A 149 18.06 15.40 -8.14
CA ASP A 149 18.95 16.56 -7.92
C ASP A 149 18.79 17.68 -8.95
N ARG A 150 18.22 17.43 -10.13
CA ARG A 150 17.90 18.50 -11.09
C ARG A 150 16.95 19.54 -10.48
N TYR A 151 16.20 19.14 -9.46
CA TYR A 151 15.20 19.94 -8.78
C TYR A 151 15.63 20.29 -7.35
N PHE A 152 16.95 20.37 -7.10
CA PHE A 152 17.46 20.78 -5.79
C PHE A 152 16.91 22.16 -5.40
N GLY A 153 16.40 22.27 -4.17
CA GLY A 153 15.78 23.50 -3.65
C GLY A 153 14.33 23.76 -4.08
N LYS A 154 13.72 22.86 -4.88
CA LYS A 154 12.31 22.95 -5.28
C LYS A 154 11.40 22.12 -4.37
N ASN A 155 10.19 22.61 -4.11
CA ASN A 155 9.14 21.81 -3.51
C ASN A 155 8.62 20.80 -4.54
N LEU A 156 8.99 19.53 -4.39
CA LEU A 156 8.56 18.44 -5.26
C LEU A 156 7.38 17.64 -4.71
N GLY A 157 7.05 17.80 -3.42
CA GLY A 157 6.03 16.99 -2.75
C GLY A 157 6.12 15.50 -3.10
N SER A 158 5.01 14.92 -3.59
CA SER A 158 4.92 13.50 -3.96
C SER A 158 5.76 13.11 -5.18
N PHE A 159 6.15 14.08 -6.03
CA PHE A 159 6.93 13.83 -7.24
C PHE A 159 8.36 13.42 -6.96
N ARG A 160 8.92 13.76 -5.79
CA ARG A 160 10.26 13.30 -5.40
C ARG A 160 10.35 11.78 -5.41
N ALA A 161 9.41 11.10 -4.74
CA ALA A 161 9.38 9.65 -4.67
C ALA A 161 9.13 9.00 -6.05
N ARG A 162 8.37 9.67 -6.92
CA ARG A 162 8.16 9.20 -8.32
C ARG A 162 9.46 9.29 -9.13
N LEU A 163 10.18 10.40 -9.03
CA LEU A 163 11.48 10.58 -9.69
C LEU A 163 12.49 9.54 -9.22
N GLU A 164 12.56 9.26 -7.91
CA GLU A 164 13.43 8.22 -7.35
C GLU A 164 13.10 6.81 -7.91
N ARG A 165 11.80 6.48 -8.06
CA ARG A 165 11.38 5.21 -8.69
C ARG A 165 11.79 5.12 -10.17
N ILE A 166 11.57 6.18 -10.93
CA ILE A 166 11.97 6.25 -12.35
C ILE A 166 13.49 6.10 -12.46
N PHE A 167 14.24 6.86 -11.67
CA PHE A 167 15.70 6.84 -11.69
C PHE A 167 16.25 5.45 -11.37
N LYS A 168 15.72 4.80 -10.32
CA LYS A 168 16.11 3.42 -9.99
C LYS A 168 15.88 2.46 -11.17
N ARG A 169 14.71 2.55 -11.83
CA ARG A 169 14.40 1.69 -12.98
C ARG A 169 15.31 1.95 -14.17
N LEU A 170 15.72 3.20 -14.39
CA LEU A 170 16.72 3.55 -15.40
C LEU A 170 18.08 2.92 -15.08
N THR A 171 18.52 2.95 -13.82
CA THR A 171 19.77 2.31 -13.38
C THR A 171 19.71 0.80 -13.52
N ASP A 172 18.57 0.17 -13.19
CA ASP A 172 18.38 -1.27 -13.35
C ASP A 172 18.36 -1.71 -14.84
N ALA A 173 18.05 -0.79 -15.76
CA ALA A 173 17.96 -1.07 -17.19
C ALA A 173 19.27 -0.84 -17.97
N HIS A 174 20.24 -0.14 -17.38
CA HIS A 174 21.55 0.16 -17.98
C HIS A 174 22.51 -1.03 -17.89
#